data_AF-A0A5S5C6F1-F1
#
_entry.id   AF-A0A5S5C6F1-F1
#
_cell.length_a   1.000
_cell.length_b   1.000
_cell.length_c   1.000
_cell.angle_alpha   90.00
_cell.angle_beta   90.00
_cell.angle_gamma   90.00
#
_symmetry.space_group_name_H-M   'P 1'
#
loop_
_entity.id
_entity.type
_entity.pdbx_description
1 polymer ?
#
loop_
_entity_poly.entity_id
_entity_poly.type
_entity_poly.pdbx_seq_one_letter_code
_entity_poly.pdbx_strand_id
1 'polypeptide(L)' 'MNLKQKEVAVWKVEVTDDIFDNTAISTYYIDQNTRKILQQDIDFRGRKMSMELIEARN' A
#
# COMPACT_ATOMS: atom_id res chain seq x y z
N MET A 1 -10.65 -13.12 -4.52
CA MET A 1 -9.69 -13.58 -3.52
C MET A 1 -10.09 -13.01 -2.18
N ASN A 2 -10.52 -13.88 -1.26
CA ASN A 2 -10.89 -13.50 0.10
C ASN A 2 -9.57 -13.26 0.87
N LEU A 3 -9.20 -12.02 1.15
CA LEU A 3 -7.97 -11.66 1.87
C LEU A 3 -7.90 -12.24 3.30
N LYS A 4 -8.94 -12.92 3.77
CA LYS A 4 -9.02 -13.52 5.10
C LYS A 4 -8.37 -14.90 5.27
N GLN A 5 -7.73 -15.50 4.26
CA GLN A 5 -7.31 -16.91 4.35
C GLN A 5 -5.90 -17.27 3.86
N LYS A 6 -5.06 -16.32 3.47
CA LYS A 6 -3.66 -16.64 3.12
C LYS A 6 -2.73 -15.57 3.62
N GLU A 7 -1.81 -15.93 4.50
CA GLU A 7 -0.65 -15.10 4.80
C GLU A 7 0.16 -14.92 3.52
N VAL A 8 0.36 -13.67 3.12
CA VAL A 8 1.16 -13.32 1.94
C VAL A 8 2.43 -12.65 2.45
N ALA A 9 3.58 -13.18 2.04
CA ALA A 9 4.85 -12.50 2.28
C ALA A 9 4.90 -11.23 1.42
N VAL A 10 5.17 -10.09 2.07
CA VAL A 10 5.14 -8.77 1.43
C VAL A 10 6.46 -8.03 1.64
N TRP A 11 6.85 -7.24 0.65
CA TRP A 11 7.78 -6.14 0.86
C TRP A 11 7.02 -4.93 1.38
N LYS A 12 7.48 -4.38 2.50
CA LYS A 12 7.07 -3.05 2.97
C LYS A 12 8.10 -2.04 2.49
N VAL A 13 7.69 -1.15 1.60
CA VAL A 13 8.56 -0.11 1.03
C VAL A 13 8.04 1.25 1.47
N GLU A 14 8.90 2.04 2.11
CA GLU A 14 8.58 3.38 2.59
C GLU A 14 9.37 4.41 1.78
N VAL A 15 8.68 5.44 1.29
CA VAL A 15 9.26 6.54 0.54
C VAL A 15 8.65 7.87 0.97
N THR A 16 9.43 8.93 0.84
CA THR A 16 8.90 10.31 0.89
C THR A 16 8.41 10.70 -0.50
N ASP A 17 7.18 11.15 -0.59
CA ASP A 17 6.58 11.65 -1.83
C ASP A 17 6.77 13.16 -1.94
N ASP A 18 6.73 13.76 -3.13
CA ASP A 18 6.93 15.20 -3.31
C ASP A 18 5.76 16.07 -2.82
N ILE A 19 4.71 15.41 -2.34
CA ILE A 19 3.56 16.01 -1.71
C ILE A 19 3.97 16.71 -0.41
N PHE A 20 3.72 18.02 -0.38
CA PHE A 20 3.86 18.87 0.80
C PHE A 20 5.29 18.83 1.38
N ASP A 21 6.18 19.56 0.69
CA ASP A 21 7.58 19.73 1.05
C ASP A 21 8.32 18.41 1.33
N ASN A 22 7.97 17.37 0.56
CA ASN A 22 8.52 16.02 0.68
C ASN A 22 8.27 15.33 2.04
N THR A 23 7.24 15.74 2.78
CA THR A 23 6.98 15.22 4.13
C THR A 23 5.86 14.19 4.19
N ALA A 24 5.13 13.98 3.09
CA ALA A 24 4.20 12.88 2.98
C ALA A 24 4.97 11.55 2.92
N ILE A 25 4.57 10.58 3.75
CA ILE A 25 5.14 9.24 3.78
C ILE A 25 4.20 8.30 3.04
N SER A 26 4.67 7.74 1.93
CA SER A 26 3.98 6.72 1.16
C SER A 26 4.57 5.35 1.51
N THR A 27 3.72 4.43 1.99
CA THR A 27 4.08 3.04 2.26
C THR A 27 3.39 2.13 1.25
N TYR A 28 4.15 1.28 0.57
CA TYR A 28 3.64 0.29 -0.37
C TYR A 28 3.84 -1.12 0.19
N TYR A 29 2.78 -1.93 0.13
CA TYR A 29 2.82 -3.36 0.44
C TYR A 29 2.75 -4.15 -0.86
N ILE A 30 3.88 -4.76 -1.22
CA ILE A 30 4.06 -5.41 -2.52
C ILE A 30 4.17 -6.92 -2.29
N ASP A 31 3.32 -7.69 -2.98
CA ASP A 31 3.43 -9.16 -2.98
C ASP A 31 4.80 -9.58 -3.53
N GLN A 32 5.56 -10.36 -2.74
CA GLN A 32 6.93 -10.74 -3.10
C GLN A 32 7.01 -11.62 -4.36
N ASN A 33 5.95 -12.35 -4.69
CA ASN A 33 5.91 -13.28 -5.81
C ASN A 33 5.40 -12.60 -7.09
N THR A 34 4.28 -11.89 -6.97
CA THR A 34 3.58 -11.30 -8.14
C THR A 34 4.02 -9.88 -8.44
N ARG A 35 4.71 -9.22 -7.50
CA ARG A 35 5.13 -7.80 -7.58
C ARG A 35 3.96 -6.82 -7.69
N LYS A 36 2.74 -7.27 -7.43
CA LYS A 36 1.55 -6.41 -7.40
C LYS A 36 1.52 -5.64 -6.08
N ILE A 37 1.14 -4.37 -6.16
CA ILE A 37 0.79 -3.58 -4.98
C ILE A 37 -0.55 -4.10 -4.46
N LEU A 38 -0.57 -4.55 -3.21
CA LEU A 38 -1.75 -5.03 -2.52
C LEU A 38 -2.46 -3.89 -1.78
N GLN A 39 -1.65 -3.02 -1.18
CA GLN A 39 -2.11 -1.86 -0.43
C GLN A 39 -1.09 -0.73 -0.54
N GLN A 40 -1.59 0.50 -0.46
CA GLN A 40 -0.81 1.71 -0.27
C GLN A 40 -1.38 2.46 0.94
N ASP A 41 -0.50 2.94 1.82
CA ASP A 41 -0.85 3.90 2.87
C ASP A 41 -0.12 5.22 2.59
N ILE A 42 -0.81 6.34 2.78
CA ILE A 42 -0.23 7.68 2.75
C ILE A 42 -0.49 8.32 4.11
N ASP A 43 0.58 8.67 4.84
CA ASP A 43 0.52 9.52 6.03
C ASP A 43 0.89 10.95 5.66
N PHE A 44 -0.01 11.86 6.01
CA PHE A 44 0.10 13.27 5.77
C PHE A 44 -0.25 14.05 7.04
N ARG A 45 0.77 14.41 7.82
CA ARG A 45 0.62 15.23 9.05
C ARG A 45 -0.54 14.76 9.94
N GLY A 46 -0.63 13.45 10.18
CA GLY A 46 -1.66 12.86 11.02
C GLY A 46 -2.99 12.55 10.32
N ARG A 47 -3.13 12.88 9.03
CA ARG A 47 -4.19 12.33 8.17
C ARG A 47 -3.66 11.09 7.49
N LYS A 48 -4.48 10.04 7.45
CA LYS A 48 -4.11 8.77 6.81
C LYS A 48 -5.09 8.43 5.70
N MET A 49 -4.56 8.01 4.57
CA MET A 49 -5.31 7.40 3.48
C MET A 49 -4.78 5.99 3.28
N SER A 50 -5.68 5.00 3.22
CA SER A 50 -5.34 3.62 2.88
C SER A 50 -6.12 3.22 1.63
N MET A 51 -5.41 2.69 0.65
CA MET A 51 -5.94 2.25 -0.63
C MET A 51 -5.59 0.78 -0.81
N GLU A 52 -6.60 -0.03 -1.12
CA GLU A 52 -6.45 -1.47 -1.37
C GLU A 52 -6.86 -1.81 -2.79
N LEU A 53 -6.16 -2.78 -3.39
CA LEU A 53 -6.55 -3.29 -4.69
C LEU A 53 -7.82 -4.14 -4.55
N ILE A 54 -8.95 -3.65 -5.07
CA ILE A 54 -10.16 -4.45 -5.20
C ILE A 54 -10.08 -5.32 -6.46
N GLU A 55 -10.56 -6.56 -6.37
CA GLU A 55 -10.79 -7.36 -7.57
C GLU A 55 -11.98 -6.78 -8.36
N ALA A 56 -11.83 -6.68 -9.68
CA ALA A 56 -12.94 -6.37 -10.56
C ALA A 56 -14.02 -7.46 -10.42
N ARG A 57 -15.25 -7.07 -10.10
CA ARG A 57 -16.40 -7.97 -10.16
C ARG A 57 -16.69 -8.25 -11.63
N ASN A 58 -16.48 -9.49 -12.06
CA ASN A 58 -16.97 -9.99 -13.34
C ASN A 58 -18.49 -10.26 -13.26
#